data_AF-A0AB35X2T4-F1
#
_entry.id   AF-A0AB35X2T4-F1
#
_cell.length_a   1.000
_cell.length_b   1.000
_cell.length_c   1.000
_cell.angle_alpha   90.00
_cell.angle_beta   90.00
_cell.angle_gamma   90.00
#
_symmetry.space_group_name_H-M   'P 1'
#
loop_
_entity.id
_entity.type
_entity.pdbx_description
1 polymer ?
#
loop_
_entity_poly.entity_id
_entity_poly.type
_entity_poly.pdbx_seq_one_letter_code
_entity_poly.pdbx_strand_id
1 'polypeptide(L)'
;MSKIVEAVNVMISNQDKIDSTYQGIYEPEVFFRYDKKHNWSILRNDAGDFYLHYYPAKYKVEDLASWPEEAWHEFRGMVSYNSKDLGTKEAKDSLRELYTVVKEKVFGMDDVLADIIKSDATW
;
A
#
# COMPACT_ATOMS: atom_id res chain seq x y z
N MET A 1 -7.05 -6.20 19.67
CA MET A 1 -6.55 -5.51 18.46
C MET A 1 -7.46 -5.92 17.30
N SER A 2 -7.68 -5.06 16.30
CA SER A 2 -8.54 -5.43 15.16
C SER A 2 -7.77 -6.35 14.19
N LYS A 3 -8.41 -7.37 13.62
CA LYS A 3 -7.78 -8.31 12.67
C LYS A 3 -7.12 -7.61 11.49
N ILE A 4 -7.66 -6.46 11.04
CA ILE A 4 -7.05 -5.71 9.95
C ILE A 4 -5.73 -5.04 10.37
N VAL A 5 -5.65 -4.53 11.60
CA VAL A 5 -4.41 -3.93 12.13
C VAL A 5 -3.34 -5.01 12.30
N GLU A 6 -3.73 -6.18 12.83
CA GLU A 6 -2.84 -7.35 12.90
C GLU A 6 -2.33 -7.76 11.51
N ALA A 7 -3.20 -7.81 10.50
CA ALA A 7 -2.82 -8.12 9.13
C ALA A 7 -1.86 -7.07 8.52
N VAL A 8 -2.11 -5.79 8.74
CA VAL A 8 -1.22 -4.70 8.30
C VAL A 8 0.16 -4.83 8.95
N ASN A 9 0.22 -5.09 10.26
CA ASN A 9 1.49 -5.30 10.96
C ASN A 9 2.27 -6.51 10.42
N VAL A 10 1.57 -7.59 10.01
CA VAL A 10 2.17 -8.74 9.34
C VAL A 10 2.72 -8.37 7.95
N MET A 11 2.03 -7.52 7.18
CA MET A 11 2.53 -7.04 5.89
C MET A 11 3.80 -6.20 6.05
N ILE A 12 3.81 -5.28 7.02
CA ILE A 12 4.96 -4.43 7.35
C ILE A 12 6.16 -5.26 7.82
N SER A 13 5.93 -6.29 8.64
CA SER A 13 7.03 -7.11 9.18
C SER A 13 7.61 -8.10 8.16
N ASN A 14 6.91 -8.34 7.05
CA ASN A 14 7.30 -9.29 6.01
C ASN A 14 7.24 -8.61 4.63
N GLN A 15 7.99 -7.51 4.49
CA GLN A 15 7.94 -6.66 3.28
C GLN A 15 8.45 -7.37 2.02
N ASP A 16 9.23 -8.44 2.17
CA ASP A 16 9.68 -9.32 1.10
C ASP A 16 8.52 -10.06 0.40
N LYS A 17 7.39 -10.20 1.10
CA LYS A 17 6.14 -10.75 0.54
C LYS A 17 5.28 -9.70 -0.15
N ILE A 18 5.63 -8.41 -0.06
CA ILE A 18 5.02 -7.37 -0.87
C ILE A 18 5.72 -7.41 -2.23
N ASP A 19 4.99 -7.89 -3.23
CA ASP A 19 5.40 -7.93 -4.62
C ASP A 19 4.54 -6.96 -5.45
N SER A 20 4.66 -6.99 -6.78
CA SER A 20 3.78 -6.30 -7.74
C SER A 20 3.21 -4.97 -7.24
N THR A 21 4.08 -3.99 -7.01
CA THR A 21 3.72 -2.64 -6.54
C THR A 21 3.57 -1.69 -7.72
N TYR A 22 2.46 -0.98 -7.79
CA TYR A 22 2.13 -0.05 -8.88
C TYR A 22 1.59 1.26 -8.31
N GLN A 23 2.07 2.36 -8.86
CA GLN A 23 1.46 3.67 -8.66
C GLN A 23 0.12 3.70 -9.40
N GLY A 24 -0.97 4.03 -8.71
CA GLY A 24 -2.25 4.28 -9.36
C GLY A 24 -2.22 5.58 -10.18
N ILE A 25 -3.19 5.74 -11.09
CA ILE A 25 -3.39 7.01 -11.82
C ILE A 25 -3.55 8.19 -10.85
N TYR A 26 -4.22 7.96 -9.72
CA TYR A 26 -4.25 8.91 -8.60
C TYR A 26 -2.98 8.76 -7.76
N GLU A 27 -2.10 9.78 -7.78
CA GLU A 27 -0.75 9.73 -7.16
C GLU A 27 -0.73 9.32 -5.67
N PRO A 28 -1.72 9.68 -4.86
CA PRO A 28 -1.76 9.22 -3.47
C PRO A 28 -2.15 7.74 -3.29
N GLU A 29 -2.51 6.99 -4.32
CA GLU A 29 -2.91 5.58 -4.22
C GLU A 29 -1.84 4.63 -4.75
N VAL A 30 -1.42 3.68 -3.90
CA VAL A 30 -0.46 2.65 -4.26
C VAL A 30 -1.15 1.29 -4.22
N PHE A 31 -1.07 0.55 -5.32
CA PHE A 31 -1.56 -0.80 -5.46
C PHE A 31 -0.41 -1.79 -5.22
N PHE A 32 -0.70 -2.89 -4.54
CA PHE A 32 0.31 -3.92 -4.26
C PHE A 32 -0.32 -5.30 -4.09
N ARG A 33 0.50 -6.34 -4.25
CA ARG A 33 0.08 -7.70 -3.94
C ARG A 33 0.93 -8.25 -2.80
N TYR A 34 0.27 -8.95 -1.88
CA TYR A 34 0.90 -9.61 -0.75
C TYR A 34 0.86 -11.13 -0.92
N ASP A 35 2.01 -11.76 -0.68
CA ASP A 35 2.21 -13.21 -0.66
C ASP A 35 1.71 -13.88 -1.96
N LYS A 36 1.94 -13.21 -3.10
CA LYS A 36 1.53 -13.65 -4.45
C LYS A 36 0.02 -13.90 -4.63
N LYS A 37 -0.81 -13.49 -3.68
CA LYS A 37 -2.23 -13.90 -3.62
C LYS A 37 -3.20 -12.77 -3.33
N HIS A 38 -2.87 -11.87 -2.42
CA HIS A 38 -3.83 -10.91 -1.89
C HIS A 38 -3.57 -9.53 -2.49
N ASN A 39 -4.53 -9.02 -3.26
CA ASN A 39 -4.42 -7.72 -3.92
C ASN A 39 -4.99 -6.62 -3.04
N TRP A 40 -4.23 -5.53 -2.91
CA TRP A 40 -4.56 -4.41 -2.06
C TRP A 40 -4.25 -3.09 -2.75
N SER A 41 -4.88 -2.03 -2.29
CA SER A 41 -4.36 -0.67 -2.44
C SER A 41 -4.42 0.07 -1.13
N ILE A 42 -3.54 1.05 -0.96
CA ILE A 42 -3.57 1.97 0.16
C ILE A 42 -3.40 3.40 -0.38
N LEU A 43 -4.26 4.30 0.10
CA LEU A 43 -4.20 5.71 -0.26
C LEU A 43 -4.31 6.62 0.94
N ARG A 44 -3.75 7.80 0.79
CA ARG A 44 -3.87 8.90 1.76
C ARG A 44 -4.71 10.02 1.16
N ASN A 45 -5.74 10.46 1.88
CA ASN A 45 -6.51 11.64 1.48
C ASN A 45 -5.87 12.95 1.99
N ASP A 46 -6.43 14.08 1.56
CA ASP A 46 -5.94 15.42 1.95
C ASP A 46 -6.04 15.70 3.46
N ALA A 47 -6.98 15.06 4.15
CA ALA A 47 -7.12 15.16 5.60
C ALA A 47 -6.04 14.35 6.37
N GLY A 48 -5.23 13.56 5.65
CA GLY A 48 -4.22 12.69 6.25
C GLY A 48 -4.79 11.40 6.85
N ASP A 49 -6.00 11.02 6.47
CA ASP A 49 -6.56 9.71 6.73
C ASP A 49 -6.12 8.71 5.67
N PHE A 50 -5.97 7.45 6.09
CA PHE A 50 -5.55 6.35 5.23
C PHE A 50 -6.73 5.43 4.96
N TYR A 51 -6.83 4.98 3.71
CA TYR A 51 -7.80 3.99 3.28
C TYR A 51 -7.05 2.79 2.73
N LEU A 52 -7.46 1.60 3.14
CA LEU A 52 -6.91 0.32 2.70
C LEU A 52 -8.04 -0.47 2.02
N HIS A 53 -7.84 -0.81 0.76
CA HIS A 53 -8.81 -1.53 -0.06
C HIS A 53 -8.31 -2.94 -0.37
N TYR A 54 -9.16 -3.93 -0.17
CA TYR A 54 -8.93 -5.31 -0.60
C TYR A 54 -9.71 -5.62 -1.87
N TYR A 55 -9.06 -6.33 -2.80
CA TYR A 55 -9.69 -6.78 -4.05
C TYR A 55 -9.69 -8.31 -4.16
N PRO A 56 -10.79 -8.92 -4.62
CA PRO A 56 -10.85 -10.35 -4.91
C PRO A 56 -9.77 -10.80 -5.90
N ALA A 57 -9.24 -12.00 -5.71
CA ALA A 57 -8.10 -12.56 -6.46
C ALA A 57 -8.30 -12.67 -7.99
N LYS A 58 -9.54 -12.50 -8.49
CA LYS A 58 -9.83 -12.52 -9.93
C LYS A 58 -9.29 -11.30 -10.70
N TYR A 59 -8.97 -10.22 -9.99
CA TYR A 59 -8.37 -9.02 -10.58
C TYR A 59 -6.85 -9.09 -10.49
N LYS A 60 -6.14 -8.55 -11.48
CA LYS A 60 -4.70 -8.30 -11.35
C LYS A 60 -4.48 -6.90 -10.81
N VAL A 61 -3.49 -6.75 -9.94
CA VAL A 61 -3.18 -5.48 -9.29
C VAL A 61 -2.71 -4.41 -10.30
N GLU A 62 -1.99 -4.82 -11.34
CA GLU A 62 -1.59 -3.94 -12.46
C GLU A 62 -2.79 -3.39 -13.22
N ASP A 63 -3.76 -4.25 -13.54
CA ASP A 63 -4.99 -3.83 -14.23
C ASP A 63 -5.74 -2.79 -13.38
N LEU A 64 -5.89 -3.04 -12.08
CA LEU A 64 -6.55 -2.13 -11.15
C LEU A 64 -5.83 -0.77 -11.06
N ALA A 65 -4.50 -0.76 -11.00
CA ALA A 65 -3.72 0.48 -10.93
C ALA A 65 -3.85 1.34 -12.19
N SER A 66 -4.16 0.71 -13.34
CA SER A 66 -4.36 1.37 -14.63
C SER A 66 -5.77 1.90 -14.85
N TRP A 67 -6.71 1.64 -13.94
CA TRP A 67 -8.12 2.03 -14.14
C TRP A 67 -8.30 3.54 -13.99
N PRO A 68 -9.02 4.17 -14.94
CA PRO A 68 -9.39 5.57 -14.81
C PRO A 68 -10.46 5.75 -13.72
N GLU A 69 -10.63 6.99 -13.23
CA GLU A 69 -11.56 7.31 -12.14
C GLU A 69 -13.00 6.86 -12.45
N GLU A 70 -13.43 6.99 -13.70
CA GLU A 70 -14.78 6.60 -14.13
C GLU A 70 -15.05 5.11 -13.95
N ALA A 71 -14.02 4.26 -14.09
CA ALA A 71 -14.15 2.82 -13.87
C ALA A 71 -14.37 2.50 -12.38
N TRP A 72 -13.82 3.32 -11.49
CA TRP A 72 -13.99 3.17 -10.03
C TRP A 72 -15.39 3.56 -9.56
N HIS A 73 -16.08 4.50 -10.23
CA HIS A 73 -17.42 4.94 -9.84
C HIS A 73 -18.47 3.83 -9.83
N GLU A 74 -18.36 2.85 -10.73
CA GLU A 74 -19.27 1.70 -10.82
C GLU A 74 -18.74 0.46 -10.08
N PHE A 75 -17.48 0.49 -9.66
CA PHE A 75 -16.86 -0.65 -9.01
C PHE A 75 -17.32 -0.80 -7.56
N ARG A 76 -17.82 -2.00 -7.22
CA ARG A 76 -18.26 -2.36 -5.86
C ARG A 76 -17.55 -3.59 -5.30
N GLY A 77 -16.61 -4.15 -6.07
CA GLY A 77 -15.94 -5.41 -5.75
C GLY A 77 -14.76 -5.26 -4.79
N MET A 78 -14.84 -4.40 -3.77
CA MET A 78 -13.77 -4.20 -2.78
C MET A 78 -14.29 -4.14 -1.35
N VAL A 79 -13.41 -4.43 -0.41
CA VAL A 79 -13.63 -4.18 1.02
C VAL A 79 -12.71 -3.05 1.45
N SER A 80 -13.26 -2.05 2.12
CA SER A 80 -12.53 -0.85 2.52
C SER A 80 -12.42 -0.75 4.03
N TYR A 81 -11.22 -0.42 4.50
CA TYR A 81 -10.95 -0.01 5.87
C TYR A 81 -10.40 1.42 5.83
N ASN A 82 -10.66 2.21 6.86
CA ASN A 82 -10.05 3.53 6.97
C ASN A 82 -9.60 3.84 8.41
N SER A 83 -8.55 4.63 8.53
CA SER A 83 -7.93 4.98 9.81
C SER A 83 -8.90 5.69 10.76
N LYS A 84 -9.85 6.46 10.21
CA LYS A 84 -10.82 7.24 10.97
C LYS A 84 -11.83 6.34 11.69
N ASP A 85 -12.39 5.36 10.98
CA ASP A 85 -13.35 4.38 11.53
C ASP A 85 -12.67 3.40 12.48
N LEU A 86 -11.41 3.04 12.23
CA LEU A 86 -10.61 2.24 13.16
C LEU A 86 -10.29 2.99 14.46
N GLY A 87 -10.22 4.32 14.41
CA GLY A 87 -10.29 5.23 15.57
C GLY A 87 -9.16 5.13 16.59
N THR A 88 -8.12 4.32 16.35
CA THR A 88 -7.01 4.12 17.29
C THR A 88 -5.71 4.70 16.74
N LYS A 89 -4.85 5.18 17.65
CA LYS A 89 -3.50 5.65 17.29
C LYS A 89 -2.70 4.56 16.58
N GLU A 90 -2.76 3.34 17.11
CA GLU A 90 -2.11 2.17 16.53
C GLU A 90 -2.55 1.94 15.09
N ALA A 91 -3.85 1.90 14.80
CA ALA A 91 -4.33 1.70 13.42
C ALA A 91 -3.83 2.80 12.47
N LYS A 92 -3.80 4.06 12.92
CA LYS A 92 -3.30 5.18 12.11
C LYS A 92 -1.80 5.06 11.86
N ASP A 93 -1.02 4.70 12.87
CA ASP A 93 0.43 4.51 12.75
C ASP A 93 0.77 3.32 11.84
N SER A 94 0.10 2.17 12.03
CA SER A 94 0.28 0.99 11.18
C SER A 94 -0.07 1.27 9.71
N LEU A 95 -1.20 1.92 9.42
CA LEU A 95 -1.56 2.25 8.03
C LEU A 95 -0.60 3.26 7.41
N ARG A 96 -0.13 4.24 8.17
CA ARG A 96 0.89 5.20 7.71
C ARG A 96 2.20 4.49 7.37
N GLU A 97 2.65 3.57 8.22
CA GLU A 97 3.87 2.81 8.00
C GLU A 97 3.74 1.90 6.77
N LEU A 98 2.62 1.19 6.62
CA LEU A 98 2.36 0.40 5.42
C LEU A 98 2.38 1.27 4.15
N TYR A 99 1.75 2.45 4.18
CA TYR A 99 1.74 3.38 3.05
C TYR A 99 3.16 3.81 2.67
N THR A 100 4.01 4.13 3.64
CA THR A 100 5.42 4.45 3.41
C THR A 100 6.16 3.28 2.76
N VAL A 101 6.04 2.08 3.32
CA VAL A 101 6.71 0.87 2.81
C VAL A 101 6.36 0.59 1.34
N VAL A 102 5.07 0.62 1.00
CA VAL A 102 4.67 0.32 -0.39
C VAL A 102 5.08 1.43 -1.36
N LYS A 103 5.09 2.69 -0.91
CA LYS A 103 5.55 3.82 -1.72
C LYS A 103 7.06 3.74 -1.98
N GLU A 104 7.85 3.42 -0.97
CA GLU A 104 9.29 3.17 -1.10
C GLU A 104 9.59 2.07 -2.12
N LYS A 105 8.81 0.99 -2.11
CA LYS A 105 8.92 -0.09 -3.11
C LYS A 105 8.61 0.36 -4.54
N VAL A 106 7.58 1.18 -4.74
CA VAL A 106 7.25 1.76 -6.07
C VAL A 106 8.42 2.55 -6.64
N PHE A 107 9.13 3.32 -5.80
CA PHE A 107 10.25 4.15 -6.23
C PHE A 107 11.60 3.42 -6.21
N GLY A 108 11.65 2.14 -5.84
CA GLY A 108 12.91 1.39 -5.71
C GLY A 108 13.85 2.03 -4.67
N MET A 109 13.29 2.56 -3.58
CA MET A 109 14.08 3.34 -2.60
C MET A 109 15.17 2.51 -1.92
N ASP A 110 15.00 1.20 -1.77
CA ASP A 110 16.04 0.32 -1.23
C ASP A 110 17.35 0.44 -2.03
N ASP A 111 17.26 0.42 -3.36
CA ASP A 111 18.42 0.55 -4.25
C ASP A 111 19.01 1.97 -4.18
N VAL A 112 18.15 2.99 -4.21
CA VAL A 112 18.56 4.41 -4.11
C VAL A 112 19.33 4.66 -2.81
N LEU A 113 18.80 4.18 -1.68
CA LEU A 113 19.43 4.34 -0.36
C LEU A 113 20.73 3.53 -0.26
N ALA A 114 20.75 2.32 -0.80
CA ALA A 114 21.96 1.50 -0.85
C ALA A 114 23.08 2.19 -1.65
N ASP A 115 22.75 2.83 -2.76
CA ASP A 115 23.71 3.57 -3.59
C ASP A 115 24.26 4.80 -2.87
N ILE A 116 23.41 5.56 -2.15
CA ILE A 116 23.84 6.69 -1.32
C ILE A 116 24.82 6.23 -0.23
N ILE A 117 24.49 5.16 0.50
CA ILE A 117 25.33 4.62 1.58
C ILE A 117 26.69 4.17 1.04
N LYS A 118 26.72 3.51 -0.12
CA LYS A 118 27.98 3.08 -0.75
C LYS A 118 28.83 4.24 -1.23
N SER A 119 28.22 5.34 -1.67
CA SER A 119 28.96 6.51 -2.18
C SER A 119 29.80 7.23 -1.12
N ASP A 120 29.42 7.11 0.16
CA ASP A 120 30.17 7.68 1.29
C ASP A 120 31.26 6.73 1.83
N ALA A 121 31.16 5.43 1.51
CA ALA A 121 32.09 4.40 1.98
C ALA A 121 33.40 4.30 1.16
N THR A 122 33.55 5.08 0.09
CA THR A 122 34.78 5.21 -0.69
C THR A 122 35.62 6.39 -0.20
N TRP A 123 36.44 6.14 0.83
CA TRP A 123 37.60 6.97 1.22
C TRP A 123 38.84 6.11 1.39
#